data_AF-A0A1F9EXN5-F1
#
_entry.id   AF-A0A1F9EXN5-F1
#
_cell.length_a   1.000
_cell.length_b   1.000
_cell.length_c   1.000
_cell.angle_alpha   90.00
_cell.angle_beta   90.00
_cell.angle_gamma   90.00
#
_symmetry.space_group_name_H-M   'P 1'
#
loop_
_entity.id
_entity.type
_entity.pdbx_description
1 polymer ?
#
loop_
_entity_poly.entity_id
_entity_poly.type
_entity_poly.pdbx_seq_one_letter_code
_entity_poly.pdbx_strand_id
1 'polypeptide(L)'
;MSGCMLAVIIVGGLLLLGAIGVTIMVVLVLRTPEGAAVVDLMKTSVAAQKGPGADALRAQGCQSIGVLPVAALNDIAARADAGPVIPDVATAMVTCFQPPADRTCPMLAAAYVAAERPRGPIRFAIVDGEHDRCAGYFDVSGQPMATPAEAPAP
;
A
#
# COMPACT_ATOMS: atom_id res chain seq x y z
N MET A 1 -16.76 -53.95 -0.64
CA MET A 1 -17.08 -52.51 -0.62
C MET A 1 -16.82 -51.81 0.73
N SER A 2 -16.38 -52.50 1.79
CA SER A 2 -16.17 -51.87 3.12
C SER A 2 -14.79 -51.19 3.30
N GLY A 3 -13.75 -51.62 2.58
CA GLY A 3 -12.38 -51.11 2.77
C GLY A 3 -12.12 -49.67 2.30
N CYS A 4 -12.75 -49.23 1.21
CA CYS A 4 -12.51 -47.88 0.67
C CYS A 4 -13.08 -46.78 1.56
N MET A 5 -14.19 -47.03 2.25
CA MET A 5 -14.82 -46.02 3.12
C MET A 5 -13.96 -45.74 4.36
N LEU A 6 -13.29 -46.77 4.90
CA LEU A 6 -12.38 -46.64 6.04
C LEU A 6 -11.09 -45.88 5.67
N ALA A 7 -10.55 -46.13 4.48
CA ALA A 7 -9.36 -45.42 3.98
C ALA A 7 -9.62 -43.91 3.79
N VAL A 8 -10.80 -43.54 3.27
CA VAL A 8 -11.18 -42.13 3.09
C VAL A 8 -11.31 -41.40 4.42
N ILE A 9 -11.86 -42.04 5.45
CA ILE A 9 -12.00 -41.43 6.79
C ILE A 9 -10.62 -41.19 7.42
N ILE A 10 -9.70 -42.15 7.31
CA ILE A 10 -8.34 -42.04 7.87
C ILE A 10 -7.54 -40.95 7.15
N VAL A 11 -7.55 -40.95 5.81
CA VAL A 11 -6.85 -39.94 5.01
C VAL A 11 -7.45 -38.55 5.21
N GLY A 12 -8.78 -38.46 5.25
CA GLY A 12 -9.49 -37.20 5.54
C GLY A 12 -9.17 -36.67 6.93
N GLY A 13 -9.14 -37.53 7.95
CA GLY A 13 -8.77 -37.16 9.32
C GLY A 13 -7.32 -36.67 9.44
N LEU A 14 -6.37 -37.34 8.78
CA LEU A 14 -4.97 -36.92 8.74
C LEU A 14 -4.77 -35.58 8.04
N LEU A 15 -5.46 -35.34 6.92
CA LEU A 15 -5.48 -34.05 6.23
C LEU A 15 -6.04 -32.94 7.12
N LEU A 16 -7.12 -33.22 7.85
CA LEU A 16 -7.76 -32.26 8.73
C LEU A 16 -6.87 -31.91 9.94
N LEU A 17 -6.22 -32.91 10.54
CA LEU A 17 -5.22 -32.71 11.60
C LEU A 17 -4.01 -31.93 11.09
N GLY A 18 -3.53 -32.23 9.89
CA GLY A 18 -2.46 -31.47 9.24
C GLY A 18 -2.84 -30.00 9.02
N ALA A 19 -4.04 -29.75 8.50
CA ALA A 19 -4.56 -28.39 8.30
C ALA A 19 -4.70 -27.61 9.62
N ILE A 20 -5.20 -28.26 10.68
CA ILE A 20 -5.29 -27.66 12.01
C ILE A 20 -3.88 -27.35 12.54
N GLY A 21 -2.94 -28.28 12.40
CA GLY A 21 -1.54 -28.08 12.82
C GLY A 21 -0.88 -26.89 12.14
N VAL A 22 -1.04 -26.77 10.82
CA VAL A 22 -0.55 -25.61 10.04
C VAL A 22 -1.23 -24.32 10.51
N THR A 23 -2.55 -24.35 10.73
CA THR A 23 -3.31 -23.17 11.19
C THR A 23 -2.82 -22.69 12.56
N ILE A 24 -2.64 -23.61 13.51
CA ILE A 24 -2.11 -23.30 14.85
C ILE A 24 -0.70 -22.73 14.74
N MET A 25 0.15 -23.34 13.91
CA MET A 25 1.52 -22.87 13.72
C MET A 25 1.56 -21.45 13.12
N VAL A 26 0.73 -21.17 12.12
CA VAL A 26 0.57 -19.82 11.56
C VAL A 26 0.07 -18.84 12.62
N VAL A 27 -0.91 -19.20 13.44
CA VAL A 27 -1.41 -18.34 14.54
C VAL A 27 -0.32 -18.05 15.57
N LEU A 28 0.52 -19.03 15.90
CA LEU A 28 1.64 -18.84 16.82
C LEU A 28 2.72 -17.92 16.22
N VAL A 29 3.01 -18.05 14.93
CA VAL A 29 3.93 -17.16 14.21
C VAL A 29 3.37 -15.73 14.14
N LEU A 30 2.07 -15.55 13.90
CA LEU A 30 1.43 -14.23 13.90
C LEU A 30 1.38 -13.56 15.28
N ARG A 31 1.64 -14.31 16.37
CA ARG A 31 1.73 -13.77 17.73
C ARG A 31 3.14 -13.30 18.11
N THR A 32 4.16 -13.55 17.28
CA THR A 32 5.49 -12.99 17.52
C THR A 32 5.50 -11.49 17.20
N PRO A 33 6.41 -10.69 17.79
CA PRO A 33 6.55 -9.27 17.45
C PRO A 33 6.81 -9.04 15.95
N GLU A 34 7.53 -9.96 15.30
CA GLU A 34 7.77 -9.94 13.85
C GLU A 34 6.47 -10.22 13.07
N GLY A 35 5.65 -11.18 13.53
CA GLY A 35 4.33 -11.47 12.95
C GLY A 35 3.38 -10.29 13.07
N ALA A 36 3.41 -9.57 14.19
CA ALA A 36 2.63 -8.35 14.39
C ALA A 36 3.00 -7.25 13.39
N ALA A 37 4.31 -7.05 13.12
CA ALA A 37 4.77 -6.09 12.13
C ALA A 37 4.28 -6.44 10.70
N VAL A 38 4.29 -7.73 10.33
CA VAL A 38 3.75 -8.19 9.03
C VAL A 38 2.24 -7.95 8.95
N VAL A 39 1.50 -8.25 10.02
CA VAL A 39 0.05 -7.98 10.08
C VAL A 39 -0.25 -6.49 9.98
N ASP A 40 0.53 -5.65 10.64
CA ASP A 40 0.35 -4.19 10.59
C ASP A 40 0.72 -3.64 9.21
N LEU A 41 1.77 -4.14 8.57
CA LEU A 41 2.10 -3.81 7.18
C LEU A 41 0.97 -4.22 6.24
N MET A 42 0.41 -5.43 6.43
CA MET A 42 -0.70 -5.94 5.61
C MET A 42 -1.97 -5.11 5.81
N LYS A 43 -2.33 -4.78 7.06
CA LYS A 43 -3.47 -3.90 7.37
C LYS A 43 -3.28 -2.51 6.79
N THR A 44 -2.07 -1.95 6.90
CA THR A 44 -1.72 -0.64 6.34
C THR A 44 -1.78 -0.66 4.82
N SER A 45 -1.37 -1.77 4.19
CA SER A 45 -1.45 -1.95 2.74
C SER A 45 -2.90 -2.04 2.26
N VAL A 46 -3.76 -2.76 2.99
CA VAL A 46 -5.20 -2.82 2.69
C VAL A 46 -5.87 -1.46 2.92
N ALA A 47 -5.50 -0.77 3.99
CA ALA A 47 -5.98 0.59 4.27
C ALA A 47 -5.52 1.57 3.18
N ALA A 48 -4.29 1.43 2.68
CA ALA A 48 -3.77 2.26 1.61
C ALA A 48 -4.53 2.07 0.29
N GLN A 49 -5.00 0.85 0.01
CA GLN A 49 -5.84 0.59 -1.16
C GLN A 49 -7.23 1.22 -1.03
N LYS A 50 -7.79 1.27 0.17
CA LYS A 50 -9.09 1.89 0.44
C LYS A 50 -8.96 3.31 0.96
N GLY A 51 -7.79 3.92 0.73
CA GLY A 51 -7.49 5.23 1.26
C GLY A 51 -8.37 6.32 0.65
N PRO A 52 -8.43 7.48 1.31
CA PRO A 52 -9.11 8.65 0.79
C PRO A 52 -8.71 8.96 -0.66
N GLY A 53 -9.66 9.38 -1.51
CA GLY A 53 -9.41 9.66 -2.94
C GLY A 53 -9.14 8.44 -3.84
N ALA A 54 -9.05 7.22 -3.30
CA ALA A 54 -8.75 6.02 -4.10
C ALA A 54 -9.84 5.74 -5.15
N ASP A 55 -11.12 5.89 -4.83
CA ASP A 55 -12.20 5.61 -5.79
C ASP A 55 -12.19 6.56 -6.99
N ALA A 56 -11.81 7.82 -6.78
CA ALA A 56 -11.63 8.78 -7.86
C ALA A 56 -10.51 8.35 -8.82
N LEU A 57 -9.40 7.83 -8.29
CA LEU A 57 -8.30 7.31 -9.09
C LEU A 57 -8.64 6.00 -9.80
N ARG A 58 -9.44 5.12 -9.18
CA ARG A 58 -9.96 3.92 -9.85
C ARG A 58 -10.83 4.28 -11.04
N ALA A 59 -11.67 5.30 -10.88
CA ALA A 59 -12.48 5.82 -11.98
C ALA A 59 -11.62 6.39 -13.12
N GLN A 60 -10.37 6.79 -12.87
CA GLN A 60 -9.41 7.19 -13.90
C GLN A 60 -8.68 6.00 -14.56
N GLY A 61 -8.89 4.78 -14.08
CA GLY A 61 -8.33 3.54 -14.65
C GLY A 61 -7.15 2.95 -13.86
N CYS A 62 -6.81 3.47 -12.68
CA CYS A 62 -5.79 2.85 -11.82
C CYS A 62 -6.27 1.47 -11.34
N GLN A 63 -5.56 0.40 -11.67
CA GLN A 63 -5.95 -0.96 -11.29
C GLN A 63 -5.69 -1.25 -9.81
N SER A 64 -4.56 -0.77 -9.30
CA SER A 64 -4.24 -0.76 -7.88
C SER A 64 -3.80 0.64 -7.47
N ILE A 65 -4.08 0.99 -6.22
CA ILE A 65 -3.77 2.31 -5.67
C ILE A 65 -3.16 2.12 -4.29
N GLY A 66 -2.13 2.89 -3.99
CA GLY A 66 -1.65 3.06 -2.62
C GLY A 66 -1.81 4.52 -2.22
N VAL A 67 -2.58 4.80 -1.18
CA VAL A 67 -2.61 6.12 -0.53
C VAL A 67 -2.07 5.94 0.88
N LEU A 68 -0.86 6.42 1.12
CA LEU A 68 -0.20 6.32 2.42
C LEU A 68 0.02 7.72 3.00
N PRO A 69 -0.50 8.02 4.20
CA PRO A 69 -0.17 9.26 4.88
C PRO A 69 1.32 9.25 5.26
N VAL A 70 2.04 10.31 4.90
CA VAL A 70 3.50 10.40 5.14
C VAL A 70 3.82 10.35 6.62
N ALA A 71 2.95 10.92 7.47
CA ALA A 71 3.09 10.83 8.92
C ALA A 71 3.10 9.38 9.43
N ALA A 72 2.28 8.50 8.86
CA ALA A 72 2.28 7.08 9.25
C ALA A 72 3.54 6.36 8.74
N LEU A 73 4.02 6.71 7.54
CA LEU A 73 5.27 6.17 7.01
C LEU A 73 6.48 6.58 7.86
N ASN A 74 6.57 7.86 8.25
CA ASN A 74 7.66 8.36 9.08
C ASN A 74 7.59 7.79 10.51
N ASP A 75 6.40 7.56 11.07
CA ASP A 75 6.23 6.88 12.35
C ASP A 75 6.65 5.40 12.31
N ILE A 76 6.36 4.69 11.22
CA ILE A 76 6.86 3.31 11.00
C ILE A 76 8.38 3.31 10.86
N ALA A 77 8.92 4.22 10.06
CA ALA A 77 10.36 4.31 9.81
C ALA A 77 11.14 4.69 11.07
N ALA A 78 10.60 5.58 11.90
CA ALA A 78 11.18 5.93 13.20
C ALA A 78 11.24 4.73 14.15
N ARG A 79 10.18 3.90 14.18
CA ARG A 79 10.16 2.66 14.98
C ARG A 79 11.14 1.59 14.46
N ALA A 80 11.56 1.69 13.21
CA ALA A 80 12.51 0.79 12.57
C ALA A 80 13.95 1.35 12.54
N ASP A 81 14.22 2.48 13.21
CA ASP A 81 15.52 3.18 13.21
C ASP A 81 16.05 3.51 11.79
N ALA A 82 15.15 3.64 10.81
CA ALA A 82 15.51 3.79 9.39
C ALA A 82 15.63 5.26 8.93
N GLY A 83 15.34 6.23 9.80
CA GLY A 83 15.25 7.65 9.44
C GLY A 83 14.01 7.98 8.58
N PRO A 84 13.73 9.27 8.30
CA PRO A 84 12.57 9.66 7.50
C PRO A 84 12.71 9.19 6.05
N VAL A 85 11.68 8.51 5.53
CA VAL A 85 11.69 7.88 4.19
C VAL A 85 11.25 8.88 3.11
N ILE A 86 10.42 9.86 3.48
CA ILE A 86 9.91 10.89 2.59
C ILE A 86 10.08 12.24 3.29
N PRO A 87 10.60 13.28 2.60
CA PRO A 87 10.69 14.60 3.20
C PRO A 87 9.31 15.08 3.67
N ASP A 88 9.24 15.66 4.86
CA ASP A 88 8.00 16.08 5.57
C ASP A 88 7.16 17.14 4.83
N VAL A 89 7.58 17.53 3.62
CA VAL A 89 6.86 18.47 2.75
C VAL A 89 5.57 17.88 2.18
N ALA A 90 5.48 16.55 2.06
CA ALA A 90 4.29 15.87 1.56
C ALA A 90 3.46 15.32 2.72
N THR A 91 2.14 15.49 2.61
CA THR A 91 1.17 14.99 3.59
C THR A 91 0.73 13.55 3.28
N ALA A 92 0.75 13.18 2.00
CA ALA A 92 0.42 11.84 1.53
C ALA A 92 1.30 11.43 0.33
N MET A 93 1.58 10.14 0.26
CA MET A 93 2.14 9.48 -0.92
C MET A 93 1.02 8.71 -1.61
N VAL A 94 0.82 9.00 -2.89
CA VAL A 94 -0.20 8.40 -3.74
C VAL A 94 0.47 7.69 -4.90
N THR A 95 0.22 6.39 -5.02
CA THR A 95 0.70 5.56 -6.12
C THR A 95 -0.46 5.00 -6.91
N CYS A 96 -0.43 5.15 -8.23
CA CYS A 96 -1.36 4.53 -9.16
C CYS A 96 -0.61 3.47 -9.97
N PHE A 97 -1.07 2.22 -9.90
CA PHE A 97 -0.47 1.11 -10.62
C PHE A 97 -1.22 0.82 -11.91
N GLN A 98 -0.46 0.70 -13.00
CA GLN A 98 -0.93 0.31 -14.33
C GLN A 98 -2.13 1.13 -14.84
N PRO A 99 -2.09 2.47 -14.82
CA PRO A 99 -3.14 3.25 -15.46
C PRO A 99 -3.07 3.13 -16.99
N PRO A 100 -4.16 3.47 -17.69
CA PRO A 100 -4.16 3.66 -19.14
C PRO A 100 -3.01 4.56 -19.61
N ALA A 101 -2.48 4.30 -20.80
CA ALA A 101 -1.29 4.97 -21.33
C ALA A 101 -1.47 6.49 -21.52
N ASP A 102 -2.70 6.97 -21.69
CA ASP A 102 -3.05 8.39 -21.84
C ASP A 102 -3.13 9.16 -20.52
N ARG A 103 -3.00 8.48 -19.37
CA ARG A 103 -3.01 9.13 -18.04
C ARG A 103 -1.62 9.62 -17.64
N THR A 104 -1.55 10.89 -17.27
CA THR A 104 -0.32 11.55 -16.81
C THR A 104 -0.36 11.82 -15.30
N CYS A 105 0.80 11.96 -14.65
CA CYS A 105 0.87 12.30 -13.22
C CYS A 105 0.08 13.57 -12.87
N PRO A 106 0.19 14.71 -13.60
CA PRO A 106 -0.60 15.91 -13.29
C PRO A 106 -2.11 15.68 -13.37
N MET A 107 -2.59 14.92 -14.36
CA MET A 107 -4.03 14.62 -14.49
C MET A 107 -4.55 13.80 -13.30
N LEU A 108 -3.82 12.75 -12.91
CA LEU A 108 -4.23 11.89 -11.80
C LEU A 108 -4.06 12.60 -10.44
N ALA A 109 -3.00 13.38 -10.26
CA ALA A 109 -2.80 14.19 -9.05
C ALA A 109 -3.93 15.21 -8.89
N ALA A 110 -4.32 15.92 -9.97
CA ALA A 110 -5.45 16.84 -9.94
C ALA A 110 -6.77 16.12 -9.60
N ALA A 111 -7.01 14.93 -10.16
CA ALA A 111 -8.19 14.12 -9.84
C ALA A 111 -8.23 13.71 -8.36
N TYR A 112 -7.09 13.30 -7.80
CA TYR A 112 -6.97 12.98 -6.37
C TYR A 112 -7.24 14.22 -5.50
N VAL A 113 -6.60 15.35 -5.81
CA VAL A 113 -6.74 16.60 -5.07
C VAL A 113 -8.18 17.11 -5.10
N ALA A 114 -8.85 17.02 -6.25
CA ALA A 114 -10.25 17.41 -6.39
C ALA A 114 -11.19 16.57 -5.50
N ALA A 115 -10.88 15.27 -5.36
CA ALA A 115 -11.66 14.34 -4.57
C ALA A 115 -11.40 14.48 -3.05
N GLU A 116 -10.13 14.51 -2.66
CA GLU A 116 -9.74 14.42 -1.24
C GLU A 116 -9.49 15.78 -0.58
N ARG A 117 -9.13 16.80 -1.36
CA ARG A 117 -8.78 18.14 -0.86
C ARG A 117 -7.72 18.09 0.26
N PRO A 118 -6.52 17.56 -0.02
CA PRO A 118 -5.48 17.42 0.98
C PRO A 118 -5.08 18.79 1.55
N ARG A 119 -4.69 18.81 2.83
CA ARG A 119 -4.31 20.04 3.54
C ARG A 119 -2.92 20.56 3.20
N GLY A 120 -2.13 19.78 2.47
CA GLY A 120 -0.79 20.13 2.05
C GLY A 120 -0.37 19.37 0.80
N PRO A 121 0.88 19.54 0.35
CA PRO A 121 1.39 18.88 -0.84
C PRO A 121 1.27 17.36 -0.76
N ILE A 122 1.24 16.72 -1.92
CA ILE A 122 1.26 15.26 -2.04
C ILE A 122 2.44 14.84 -2.92
N ARG A 123 2.96 13.64 -2.67
CA ARG A 123 3.85 12.95 -3.60
C ARG A 123 3.00 12.00 -4.42
N PHE A 124 2.99 12.16 -5.74
CA PHE A 124 2.25 11.28 -6.65
C PHE A 124 3.22 10.50 -7.53
N ALA A 125 2.94 9.22 -7.74
CA ALA A 125 3.68 8.38 -8.69
C ALA A 125 2.75 7.46 -9.49
N ILE A 126 3.10 7.26 -10.76
CA ILE A 126 2.53 6.21 -11.61
C ILE A 126 3.56 5.10 -11.73
N VAL A 127 3.16 3.89 -11.38
CA VAL A 127 4.00 2.69 -11.48
C VAL A 127 3.45 1.80 -12.59
N ASP A 128 4.32 1.38 -13.51
CA ASP A 128 4.00 0.46 -14.59
C ASP A 128 4.98 -0.71 -14.60
N GLY A 129 4.55 -1.85 -14.06
CA GLY A 129 5.44 -2.98 -13.77
C GLY A 129 6.42 -2.63 -12.65
N GLU A 130 7.72 -2.76 -12.92
CA GLU A 130 8.80 -2.48 -11.97
C GLU A 130 9.35 -1.05 -12.05
N HIS A 131 8.84 -0.23 -12.98
CA HIS A 131 9.36 1.12 -13.22
C HIS A 131 8.31 2.20 -12.92
N ASP A 132 8.77 3.28 -12.30
CA ASP A 132 7.98 4.50 -12.18
C ASP A 132 7.91 5.18 -13.55
N ARG A 133 6.70 5.25 -14.12
CA ARG A 133 6.46 6.01 -15.36
C ARG A 133 6.60 7.51 -15.12
N CYS A 134 6.21 7.97 -13.94
CA CYS A 134 6.46 9.31 -13.46
C CYS A 134 6.32 9.37 -11.94
N ALA A 135 7.04 10.30 -11.31
CA ALA A 135 6.89 10.63 -9.90
C ALA A 135 7.15 12.12 -9.70
N GLY A 136 6.42 12.77 -8.79
CA GLY A 136 6.58 14.19 -8.51
C GLY A 136 5.82 14.66 -7.28
N TYR A 137 6.06 15.91 -6.90
CA TYR A 137 5.31 16.59 -5.85
C TYR A 137 4.25 17.49 -6.48
N PHE A 138 3.08 17.52 -5.87
CA PHE A 138 1.96 18.33 -6.33
C PHE A 138 1.37 19.11 -5.17
N ASP A 139 1.01 20.36 -5.40
CA ASP A 139 0.40 21.21 -4.39
C ASP A 139 -1.08 20.85 -4.15
N VAL A 140 -1.74 21.60 -3.27
CA VAL A 140 -3.17 21.43 -2.95
C VAL A 140 -4.12 21.80 -4.10
N SER A 141 -3.59 22.27 -5.25
CA SER A 141 -4.34 22.49 -6.49
C SER A 141 -4.06 21.42 -7.55
N GLY A 142 -3.17 20.47 -7.26
CA GLY A 142 -2.75 19.43 -8.20
C GLY A 142 -1.73 19.90 -9.22
N GLN A 143 -1.12 21.08 -9.02
CA GLN A 143 -0.06 21.58 -9.89
C GLN A 143 1.30 21.02 -9.47
N PRO A 144 2.18 20.71 -10.42
CA PRO A 144 3.51 20.19 -10.11
C PRO A 144 4.34 21.23 -9.37
N MET A 145 5.03 20.78 -8.33
CA MET A 145 5.97 21.58 -7.56
C MET A 145 7.40 21.22 -7.97
N ALA A 146 8.31 22.19 -7.93
CA ALA A 146 9.74 21.89 -7.97
C ALA A 146 10.09 20.95 -6.79
N THR A 147 10.87 19.90 -7.05
CA THR A 147 11.27 18.94 -6.03
C THR A 147 11.92 19.65 -4.83
N PRO A 148 11.64 19.25 -3.58
CA PRO A 148 12.28 19.80 -2.39
C PRO A 148 13.81 19.64 -2.35
N ALA A 149 14.40 18.86 -3.27
CA ALA A 149 15.84 18.68 -3.42
C ALA A 149 16.57 19.91 -4.01
N GLU A 150 15.85 20.95 -4.45
CA GLU A 150 16.41 22.20 -4.96
C GLU A 150 16.19 23.39 -4.01
N ALA A 151 15.88 23.12 -2.74
CA ALA A 151 16.07 24.09 -1.68
C ALA A 151 17.49 23.91 -1.12
N PRO A 152 18.37 24.92 -1.18
CA PRO A 152 19.67 24.84 -0.52
C PRO A 152 19.43 24.52 0.95
N ALA A 153 20.14 23.51 1.47
CA ALA A 153 20.16 23.23 2.90
C ALA A 153 20.51 24.53 3.65
N PRO A 154 19.80 24.86 4.74
CA PRO A 154 20.12 26.02 5.56
C PRO A 154 21.53 25.92 6.17
#